data_AF-A0A401Y0D7-F1
#
_entry.id   AF-A0A401Y0D7-F1
#
_cell.length_a   1.000
_cell.length_b   1.000
_cell.length_c   1.000
_cell.angle_alpha   90.00
_cell.angle_beta   90.00
_cell.angle_gamma   90.00
#
_symmetry.space_group_name_H-M   'P 1'
#
loop_
_entity.id
_entity.type
_entity.pdbx_description
1 polymer ?
#
loop_
_entity_poly.entity_id
_entity_poly.type
_entity_poly.pdbx_seq_one_letter_code
_entity_poly.pdbx_strand_id
1 'polypeptide(L)'
;MVLEEAITTDFALVHVAVADKAGNCAFHAAAQNFNRSAAMAGRITIVEAERVVEVGELEPDNIDLQAVYVDRIVRLTPEQADAKGIEKRTTRGHRPTNPDTNETAAT
;
A
#
# COMPACT_ATOMS: atom_id res chain seq x y z
N MET A 1 -23.50 -22.09 -12.14
CA MET A 1 -22.62 -21.09 -12.77
C MET A 1 -23.37 -19.77 -12.73
N VAL A 2 -22.77 -18.72 -12.18
CA VAL A 2 -23.39 -17.39 -12.06
C VAL A 2 -22.63 -16.44 -13.00
N LEU A 3 -23.37 -15.58 -13.69
CA LEU A 3 -22.82 -14.50 -14.52
C LEU A 3 -22.72 -13.25 -13.65
N GLU A 4 -21.55 -12.63 -13.62
CA GLU A 4 -21.29 -11.36 -12.95
C GLU A 4 -20.80 -10.34 -13.99
N GLU A 5 -21.28 -9.10 -13.91
CA GLU A 5 -20.90 -8.02 -14.81
C GLU A 5 -19.63 -7.29 -14.33
N ALA A 6 -18.87 -6.72 -15.27
CA ALA A 6 -17.69 -5.93 -14.94
C ALA A 6 -18.08 -4.56 -14.37
N ILE A 7 -17.34 -4.10 -13.35
CA ILE A 7 -17.49 -2.75 -12.81
C ILE A 7 -16.52 -1.80 -13.53
N THR A 8 -17.06 -0.68 -14.02
CA THR A 8 -16.28 0.45 -14.55
C THR A 8 -16.73 1.73 -13.88
N THR A 9 -15.82 2.68 -13.68
CA THR A 9 -16.14 3.94 -12.98
C THR A 9 -15.66 5.16 -13.77
N ASP A 10 -16.32 6.30 -13.60
CA ASP A 10 -15.84 7.57 -14.17
C ASP A 10 -14.51 8.01 -13.53
N PHE A 11 -14.38 7.77 -12.23
CA PHE A 11 -13.20 8.11 -11.45
C PHE A 11 -12.74 6.91 -10.61
N ALA A 12 -11.42 6.76 -10.51
CA ALA A 12 -10.76 5.90 -9.54
C ALA A 12 -9.90 6.76 -8.63
N LEU A 13 -10.12 6.64 -7.32
CA LEU A 13 -9.34 7.31 -6.29
C LEU A 13 -8.48 6.25 -5.61
N VAL A 14 -7.17 6.41 -5.67
CA VAL A 14 -6.21 5.35 -5.37
C VAL A 14 -5.12 5.89 -4.47
N HIS A 15 -4.78 5.15 -3.41
CA HIS A 15 -3.69 5.51 -2.50
C HIS A 15 -2.44 4.66 -2.76
N VAL A 16 -1.28 5.31 -2.90
CA VAL A 16 0.01 4.63 -3.14
C VAL A 16 1.09 5.15 -2.19
N ALA A 17 2.07 4.28 -1.90
CA ALA A 17 3.20 4.66 -1.05
C ALA A 17 4.20 5.54 -1.83
N VAL A 18 4.50 5.16 -3.07
CA VAL A 18 5.43 5.91 -3.92
C VAL A 18 4.86 6.00 -5.34
N ALA A 19 4.92 7.19 -5.93
CA ALA A 19 4.68 7.41 -7.35
C ALA A 19 5.87 8.15 -7.97
N ASP A 20 6.26 7.80 -9.20
CA ASP A 20 7.15 8.66 -9.98
C ASP A 20 6.35 9.75 -10.70
N LYS A 21 7.03 10.78 -11.22
CA LYS A 21 6.37 11.84 -12.00
C LYS A 21 5.75 11.37 -13.32
N ALA A 22 6.04 10.16 -13.80
CA ALA A 22 5.42 9.58 -14.98
C ALA A 22 4.08 8.90 -14.66
N GLY A 23 3.84 8.53 -13.39
CA GLY A 23 2.63 7.83 -12.94
C GLY A 23 2.86 6.36 -12.57
N ASN A 24 4.09 5.85 -12.63
CA ASN A 24 4.38 4.52 -12.13
C ASN A 24 4.31 4.52 -10.60
N CYS A 25 3.65 3.52 -10.04
CA CYS A 25 3.38 3.49 -8.61
C CYS A 25 3.80 2.16 -7.98
N ALA A 26 4.24 2.24 -6.73
CA ALA A 26 4.48 1.11 -5.84
C ALA A 26 3.60 1.23 -4.59
N PHE A 27 2.99 0.11 -4.20
CA PHE A 27 2.19 0.00 -2.99
C PHE A 27 3.03 -0.47 -1.81
N HIS A 28 2.54 -0.25 -0.59
CA HIS A 28 3.17 -0.78 0.61
C HIS A 28 2.38 -1.97 1.16
N ALA A 29 2.95 -3.17 1.03
CA ALA A 29 2.42 -4.40 1.62
C ALA A 29 0.91 -4.60 1.32
N ALA A 30 0.09 -4.84 2.35
CA ALA A 30 -1.34 -5.10 2.19
C ALA A 30 -2.17 -3.87 1.76
N ALA A 31 -1.59 -2.67 1.70
CA ALA A 31 -2.28 -1.47 1.22
C ALA A 31 -2.57 -1.54 -0.30
N GLN A 32 -1.95 -2.46 -1.03
CA GLN A 32 -2.21 -2.69 -2.47
C GLN A 32 -3.66 -3.08 -2.78
N ASN A 33 -4.29 -3.88 -1.90
CA ASN A 33 -5.66 -4.39 -1.95
C ASN A 33 -6.44 -4.16 -3.28
N PHE A 34 -7.51 -3.37 -3.25
CA PHE A 34 -8.34 -3.02 -4.39
C PHE A 34 -7.80 -1.83 -5.19
N ASN A 35 -6.82 -1.08 -4.65
CA ASN A 35 -6.25 0.09 -5.30
C ASN A 35 -5.81 -0.19 -6.75
N ARG A 36 -5.11 -1.30 -6.99
CA ARG A 36 -4.67 -1.68 -8.35
C ARG A 36 -5.84 -1.97 -9.29
N SER A 37 -6.84 -2.70 -8.83
CA SER A 37 -8.01 -3.06 -9.65
C SER A 37 -8.92 -1.84 -9.91
N ALA A 38 -9.08 -0.97 -8.91
CA ALA A 38 -9.83 0.28 -9.02
C ALA A 38 -9.17 1.22 -10.04
N ALA A 39 -7.84 1.38 -9.99
CA ALA A 39 -7.10 2.19 -10.97
C ALA A 39 -7.37 1.78 -12.42
N MET A 40 -7.41 0.48 -12.69
CA MET A 40 -7.65 -0.04 -14.05
C MET A 40 -9.12 0.04 -14.49
N ALA A 41 -10.06 0.17 -13.55
CA ALA A 41 -11.49 0.28 -13.83
C ALA A 41 -11.95 1.73 -14.04
N GLY A 42 -11.13 2.71 -13.65
CA GLY A 42 -11.42 4.13 -13.76
C GLY A 42 -11.17 4.67 -15.15
N ARG A 43 -12.11 5.48 -15.66
CA ARG A 43 -11.88 6.31 -16.85
C ARG A 43 -10.88 7.43 -16.56
N ILE A 44 -10.89 7.96 -15.34
CA ILE A 44 -9.93 8.93 -14.84
C ILE A 44 -9.41 8.46 -13.49
N THR A 45 -8.11 8.16 -13.41
CA THR A 45 -7.48 7.69 -12.18
C THR A 45 -6.66 8.80 -11.53
N ILE A 46 -7.00 9.08 -10.28
CA ILE A 46 -6.32 10.05 -9.43
C ILE A 46 -5.62 9.27 -8.32
N VAL A 47 -4.30 9.32 -8.35
CA VAL A 47 -3.45 8.68 -7.34
C VAL A 47 -3.03 9.71 -6.32
N GLU A 48 -3.31 9.47 -5.05
CA GLU A 48 -2.63 10.15 -3.95
C GLU A 48 -1.39 9.36 -3.53
N ALA A 49 -0.24 10.03 -3.44
CA ALA A 49 1.04 9.41 -3.18
C ALA A 49 1.68 10.00 -1.92
N GLU A 50 2.09 9.13 -0.99
CA GLU A 50 2.86 9.54 0.20
C GLU A 50 4.20 10.16 -0.20
N ARG A 51 4.84 9.60 -1.22
CA ARG A 51 6.09 10.12 -1.80
C ARG A 51 5.98 10.21 -3.31
N VAL A 52 6.40 11.36 -3.85
CA VAL A 52 6.58 11.54 -5.29
C VAL A 52 8.07 11.64 -5.57
N VAL A 53 8.56 10.80 -6.47
CA VAL A 53 9.97 10.69 -6.85
C VAL A 53 10.19 11.07 -8.32
N GLU A 54 11.44 11.30 -8.72
CA GLU A 54 11.76 11.52 -10.13
C GLU A 54 11.63 10.23 -10.95
N VAL A 55 11.41 10.38 -12.26
CA VAL A 55 11.34 9.25 -13.18
C VAL A 55 12.68 8.51 -13.19
N GLY A 56 12.63 7.18 -13.00
CA GLY A 56 13.81 6.32 -12.92
C GLY A 56 14.32 6.05 -11.50
N GLU A 57 13.77 6.71 -10.46
CA GLU A 57 14.06 6.33 -9.07
C GLU A 57 13.27 5.08 -8.62
N LEU A 58 12.16 4.79 -9.30
CA LEU A 58 11.40 3.55 -9.15
C LEU A 58 12.02 2.48 -10.07
N GLU A 59 12.60 1.44 -9.45
CA GLU A 59 13.12 0.28 -10.18
C GLU A 59 11.99 -0.38 -10.98
N PRO A 60 12.19 -0.73 -12.26
CA PRO A 60 11.13 -1.29 -13.11
C PRO A 60 10.44 -2.54 -12.53
N ASP A 61 11.20 -3.40 -11.85
CA ASP A 61 10.68 -4.63 -11.23
C ASP A 61 9.80 -4.37 -10.00
N ASN A 62 9.86 -3.15 -9.44
CA ASN A 62 9.08 -2.74 -8.28
C ASN A 62 7.82 -1.93 -8.64
N ILE A 63 7.48 -1.83 -9.93
CA ILE A 63 6.29 -1.10 -10.40
C ILE A 63 5.06 -2.01 -10.34
N ASP A 64 4.15 -1.72 -9.40
CA ASP A 64 2.90 -2.47 -9.23
C ASP A 64 1.79 -2.00 -10.19
N LEU A 65 1.72 -0.69 -10.41
CA LEU A 65 0.76 -0.01 -11.28
C LEU A 65 1.52 0.85 -12.29
N GLN A 66 1.33 0.55 -13.57
CA GLN A 66 1.99 1.27 -14.65
C GLN A 66 1.35 2.64 -14.86
N ALA A 67 2.17 3.62 -15.26
CA ALA A 67 1.76 4.98 -15.59
C ALA A 67 0.56 5.10 -16.54
N VAL A 68 0.35 4.11 -17.42
CA VAL A 68 -0.77 4.10 -18.37
C VAL A 68 -2.16 4.12 -17.70
N TYR A 69 -2.25 3.65 -16.45
CA TYR A 69 -3.50 3.63 -15.68
C TYR A 69 -3.66 4.85 -14.77
N VAL A 70 -2.76 5.85 -14.84
CA VAL A 70 -2.73 6.99 -13.92
C VAL A 70 -2.81 8.29 -14.72
N ASP A 71 -3.87 9.07 -14.50
CA ASP A 71 -4.06 10.36 -15.16
C ASP A 71 -3.52 11.53 -14.34
N ARG A 72 -3.61 11.44 -13.00
CA ARG A 72 -3.26 12.53 -12.09
C ARG A 72 -2.60 11.99 -10.84
N ILE A 73 -1.59 12.72 -10.36
CA ILE A 73 -0.87 12.42 -9.14
C ILE A 73 -1.04 13.59 -8.18
N VAL A 74 -1.46 13.30 -6.95
CA VAL A 74 -1.61 14.23 -5.85
C VAL A 74 -0.59 13.86 -4.79
N ARG A 75 0.37 14.74 -4.52
CA ARG A 75 1.35 14.53 -3.46
C ARG A 75 0.71 14.83 -2.10
N LEU A 76 0.77 13.88 -1.18
CA LEU A 76 0.34 14.08 0.20
C LEU A 76 1.36 14.88 1.00
N THR A 77 0.89 15.66 1.97
CA THR A 77 1.76 16.21 3.01
C THR A 77 2.23 15.08 3.96
N PRO A 78 3.34 15.26 4.70
CA PRO A 78 3.77 14.27 5.68
C PRO A 78 2.68 13.92 6.70
N GLU A 79 1.94 14.92 7.17
CA GLU A 79 0.81 14.72 8.10
C GLU A 79 -0.29 13.85 7.49
N GLN A 80 -0.64 14.06 6.22
CA GLN A 80 -1.63 13.25 5.51
C GLN A 80 -1.13 11.82 5.27
N ALA A 81 0.15 11.66 4.92
CA ALA A 81 0.75 10.34 4.71
C ALA A 81 0.81 9.52 6.02
N ASP A 82 0.98 10.17 7.17
CA ASP A 82 1.04 9.51 8.48
C ASP A 82 -0.35 9.24 9.07
N ALA A 83 -1.43 9.78 8.48
CA ALA A 83 -2.82 9.61 8.93
C ALA A 83 -3.40 8.21 8.62
N LYS A 84 -2.64 7.14 8.93
CA LYS A 84 -3.02 5.74 8.75
C LYS A 84 -3.58 5.13 10.04
N GLY A 85 -4.91 5.07 10.15
CA GLY A 85 -5.60 4.48 11.29
C GLY A 85 -5.48 2.95 11.33
N ILE A 86 -5.21 2.38 12.52
CA ILE A 86 -5.26 0.93 12.76
C ILE A 86 -6.55 0.60 13.49
N GLU A 87 -7.50 -0.04 12.82
CA GLU A 87 -8.80 -0.42 13.40
C GLU A 87 -8.64 -1.29 14.65
N LYS A 88 -7.79 -2.33 14.57
CA LYS A 88 -7.54 -3.25 15.69
C LYS A 88 -6.05 -3.55 15.84
N ARG A 89 -5.39 -2.81 16.75
CA ARG A 89 -3.96 -2.99 17.04
C ARG A 89 -3.74 -4.24 17.91
N THR A 90 -3.39 -5.35 17.27
CA THR A 90 -3.02 -6.59 17.96
C THR A 90 -1.50 -6.71 18.02
N THR A 91 -0.92 -6.71 19.22
CA THR A 91 0.51 -6.99 19.43
C THR A 91 0.67 -8.41 19.97
N ARG A 92 1.85 -9.03 19.78
CA ARG A 92 2.16 -10.26 20.51
C ARG A 92 2.07 -9.95 22.01
N GLY A 93 1.23 -10.66 22.75
CA GLY A 93 1.22 -10.55 24.22
C GLY A 93 2.62 -10.87 24.75
N HIS A 94 3.07 -10.13 25.76
CA HIS A 94 4.29 -10.47 26.49
C HIS A 94 4.18 -11.93 26.96
N ARG A 95 5.01 -12.83 26.40
CA ARG A 95 5.14 -14.18 26.93
C ARG A 95 5.76 -14.02 28.32
N PRO A 96 5.09 -14.41 29.43
CA PRO A 96 5.72 -14.36 30.74
C PRO A 96 6.97 -15.23 30.68
N THR A 97 8.13 -14.66 30.99
CA THR A 97 9.37 -15.44 31.19
C THR A 97 9.17 -16.33 32.41
N ASN A 98 9.22 -17.64 32.20
CA ASN A 98 9.20 -18.61 33.29
C ASN A 98 10.51 -18.46 34.11
N PRO A 99 10.47 -18.12 35.41
CA PRO A 99 11.67 -17.97 36.22
C PRO A 99 12.38 -19.30 36.56
N ASP A 100 11.78 -20.46 36.26
CA ASP A 100 12.30 -21.76 36.72
C ASP A 100 13.21 -22.46 35.71
N THR A 101 14.19 -21.75 35.15
CA THR A 101 15.31 -22.38 34.42
C THR A 101 16.64 -21.92 34.97
N ASN A 102 16.84 -22.09 36.28
CA ASN A 102 18.18 -22.00 36.86
C ASN A 102 18.32 -22.89 38.10
N GLU A 103 18.16 -24.21 37.92
CA GLU A 103 18.75 -25.17 38.85
C GLU A 103 19.05 -26.48 38.10
N THR A 104 20.26 -27.01 38.31
CA THR A 104 20.82 -28.26 37.75
C THR A 104 21.65 -28.13 36.47
N ALA A 105 22.74 -27.36 36.55
CA ALA A 105 23.97 -27.65 35.82
C ALA A 105 25.18 -27.39 36.72
N ALA A 106 25.20 -28.08 37.87
CA ALA A 106 26.39 -28.26 38.69
C ALA A 106 26.43 -29.72 39.13
N THR A 107 27.03 -30.57 38.30
CA THR A 107 27.73 -31.81 38.68
C THR A 107 28.75 -32.09 37.60
#